data_AF-A0A396RZI0-F1
#
_entry.id   AF-A0A396RZI0-F1
#
_cell.length_a   1.000
_cell.length_b   1.000
_cell.length_c   1.000
_cell.angle_alpha   90.00
_cell.angle_beta   90.00
_cell.angle_gamma   90.00
#
_symmetry.space_group_name_H-M   'P 1'
#
loop_
_entity.id
_entity.type
_entity.pdbx_description
1 polymer ?
#
loop_
_entity_poly.entity_id
_entity_poly.type
_entity_poly.pdbx_seq_one_letter_code
_entity_poly.pdbx_strand_id
1 'polypeptide(L)'
;MGFYSGSANDMAAVRAAFVDACVTEGWAWNGSNEMLSKGSMFLRLQIVSGYLTLLGRTSAGAGDAPSIVRMGQMGTAITWPVEYMFFIFDAEVYCVIRFGVDFYLWCAFGQSTVAGLPGTGMWVAASVHALAGNDPAMQPTGGPAASFFYGCPGIFWRDNVGGNATANDYWVHSNLDGQGWWSGQSLGAPPVGIRPAVPLPGLLPNNWNSEAVLLPIRAYKVRPSNRLSITVDLEHARYTRVDNYAPGEVIQIGGDRWMVLPFYRKNSAARDGSSVPAPHTGTLGWAVRYEGP
;
A
#
# COMPACT_ATOMS: atom_id res chain seq x y z
N MET A 1 13.23 15.10 2.39
CA MET A 1 12.57 14.05 1.62
C MET A 1 13.67 13.31 0.90
N GLY A 2 13.57 11.98 0.80
CA GLY A 2 14.72 11.19 0.39
C GLY A 2 14.35 9.80 -0.12
N PHE A 3 15.25 9.30 -0.96
CA PHE A 3 15.27 7.92 -1.42
C PHE A 3 16.45 7.19 -0.77
N TYR A 4 16.18 6.05 -0.15
CA TYR A 4 17.19 5.22 0.51
C TYR A 4 17.09 3.81 -0.06
N SER A 5 18.23 3.22 -0.43
CA SER A 5 18.27 1.84 -0.91
C SER A 5 19.47 1.09 -0.34
N GLY A 6 19.41 -0.23 -0.39
CA GLY A 6 20.46 -1.10 0.12
C GLY A 6 20.00 -2.54 0.19
N SER A 7 20.72 -3.34 0.98
CA SER A 7 20.38 -4.75 1.20
C SER A 7 20.26 -5.07 2.68
N ALA A 8 19.40 -6.03 2.99
CA ALA A 8 19.16 -6.50 4.35
C ALA A 8 19.15 -8.03 4.37
N ASN A 9 19.69 -8.63 5.44
CA ASN A 9 19.79 -10.09 5.61
C ASN A 9 18.59 -10.71 6.34
N ASP A 10 17.76 -9.89 6.97
CA ASP A 10 16.53 -10.30 7.64
C ASP A 10 15.57 -9.10 7.81
N MET A 11 14.37 -9.38 8.32
CA MET A 11 13.34 -8.35 8.53
C MET A 11 13.72 -7.35 9.63
N ALA A 12 14.59 -7.73 10.57
CA ALA A 12 15.07 -6.83 11.62
C ALA A 12 16.00 -5.76 11.03
N ALA A 13 16.88 -6.14 10.11
CA ALA A 13 17.73 -5.23 9.36
C ALA A 13 16.90 -4.30 8.44
N VAL A 14 15.85 -4.81 7.78
CA VAL A 14 14.91 -3.96 7.01
C VAL A 14 14.26 -2.93 7.91
N ARG A 15 13.72 -3.35 9.06
CA ARG A 15 13.05 -2.45 10.01
C ARG A 15 14.02 -1.40 10.56
N ALA A 16 15.23 -1.79 10.95
CA ALA A 16 16.23 -0.86 11.47
C ALA A 16 16.57 0.22 10.43
N ALA A 17 16.92 -0.19 9.20
CA ALA A 17 17.22 0.73 8.12
C ALA A 17 16.02 1.64 7.78
N PHE A 18 14.80 1.11 7.84
CA PHE A 18 13.59 1.88 7.57
C PHE A 18 13.30 2.92 8.67
N VAL A 19 13.50 2.57 9.94
CA VAL A 19 13.40 3.51 11.06
C VAL A 19 14.46 4.59 10.95
N ASP A 20 15.71 4.23 10.66
CA ASP A 20 16.81 5.18 10.52
C ASP A 20 16.56 6.18 9.37
N ALA A 21 16.05 5.70 8.24
CA ALA A 21 15.63 6.56 7.12
C ALA A 21 14.49 7.52 7.54
N CYS A 22 13.46 7.01 8.22
CA CYS A 22 12.38 7.86 8.73
C CYS A 22 12.92 8.93 9.72
N VAL A 23 13.79 8.56 10.65
CA VAL A 23 14.37 9.49 11.64
C VAL A 23 15.20 10.57 10.96
N THR A 24 15.99 10.20 9.95
CA THR A 24 16.76 11.16 9.14
C THR A 24 15.84 12.20 8.48
N GLU A 25 14.63 11.81 8.11
CA GLU A 25 13.62 12.64 7.45
C GLU A 25 12.63 13.29 8.43
N GLY A 26 13.00 13.37 9.71
CA GLY A 26 12.29 14.14 10.74
C GLY A 26 11.15 13.39 11.44
N TRP A 27 11.05 12.08 11.30
CA TRP A 27 10.17 11.27 12.14
C TRP A 27 10.79 11.03 13.52
N ALA A 28 9.96 10.98 14.55
CA ALA A 28 10.41 10.56 15.88
C ALA A 28 10.26 9.04 16.03
N TRP A 29 11.28 8.38 16.58
CA TRP A 29 11.26 6.97 16.96
C TRP A 29 11.24 6.81 18.48
N ASN A 30 10.26 6.05 18.99
CA ASN A 30 10.24 5.59 20.38
C ASN A 30 10.44 4.07 20.41
N GLY A 31 11.65 3.64 20.74
CA GLY A 31 12.03 2.23 20.79
C GLY A 31 11.29 1.41 21.86
N SER A 32 10.85 2.03 22.97
CA SER A 32 10.14 1.33 24.05
C SER A 32 8.73 0.90 23.65
N ASN A 33 8.07 1.70 22.80
CA ASN A 33 6.71 1.44 22.32
C ASN A 33 6.67 1.03 20.84
N GLU A 34 7.85 0.89 20.22
CA GLU A 34 8.04 0.56 18.81
C GLU A 34 7.25 1.50 17.88
N MET A 35 7.31 2.81 18.16
CA MET A 35 6.45 3.84 17.54
C MET A 35 7.24 4.81 16.68
N LEU A 36 6.87 4.93 15.40
CA LEU A 36 7.20 6.08 14.56
C LEU A 36 6.10 7.13 14.70
N SER A 37 6.45 8.40 14.77
CA SER A 37 5.46 9.48 14.84
C SER A 37 5.93 10.78 14.20
N LYS A 38 4.99 11.49 13.58
CA LYS A 38 5.20 12.84 13.03
C LYS A 38 3.86 13.58 13.01
N GLY A 39 3.81 14.75 13.65
CA GLY A 39 2.56 15.49 13.81
C GLY A 39 1.46 14.66 14.50
N SER A 40 0.33 14.46 13.83
CA SER A 40 -0.80 13.65 14.31
C SER A 40 -0.74 12.17 13.90
N MET A 41 0.32 11.75 13.18
CA MET A 41 0.51 10.37 12.77
C MET A 41 1.29 9.57 13.80
N PHE A 42 0.76 8.43 14.20
CA PHE A 42 1.40 7.48 15.11
C PHE A 42 1.30 6.07 14.52
N LEU A 43 2.45 5.48 14.21
CA LEU A 43 2.54 4.15 13.62
C LEU A 43 3.34 3.24 14.54
N ARG A 44 2.70 2.21 15.07
CA ARG A 44 3.45 1.13 15.72
C ARG A 44 4.01 0.20 14.64
N LEU A 45 5.33 0.01 14.66
CA LEU A 45 6.09 -0.76 13.68
C LEU A 45 6.87 -1.87 14.40
N GLN A 46 6.43 -3.12 14.26
CA GLN A 46 6.98 -4.27 15.01
C GLN A 46 7.30 -5.43 14.08
N ILE A 47 8.06 -6.41 14.57
CA ILE A 47 8.22 -7.70 13.88
C ILE A 47 7.44 -8.75 14.66
N VAL A 48 6.45 -9.35 14.02
CA VAL A 48 5.62 -10.40 14.62
C VAL A 48 5.56 -11.58 13.67
N SER A 49 6.00 -12.74 14.12
CA SER A 49 5.99 -14.00 13.35
C SER A 49 6.65 -13.88 11.96
N GLY A 50 7.74 -13.10 11.86
CA GLY A 50 8.48 -12.89 10.62
C GLY A 50 7.90 -11.81 9.68
N TYR A 51 6.80 -11.15 10.06
CA TYR A 51 6.21 -10.03 9.31
C TYR A 51 6.61 -8.71 9.95
N LEU A 52 6.89 -7.70 9.13
CA LEU A 52 6.88 -6.30 9.57
C LEU A 52 5.42 -5.85 9.67
N THR A 53 4.95 -5.60 10.88
CA THR A 53 3.57 -5.22 11.17
C THR A 53 3.44 -3.73 11.39
N LEU A 54 2.35 -3.17 10.88
CA LEU A 54 2.02 -1.76 10.94
C LEU A 54 0.65 -1.60 11.59
N LEU A 55 0.58 -0.85 12.69
CA LEU A 55 -0.68 -0.43 13.33
C LEU A 55 -0.75 1.10 13.34
N GLY A 56 -1.68 1.66 12.57
CA GLY A 56 -2.00 3.09 12.64
C GLY A 56 -2.71 3.43 13.96
N ARG A 57 -2.40 4.59 14.54
CA ARG A 57 -2.98 5.08 15.80
C ARG A 57 -3.21 6.59 15.73
N THR A 58 -4.16 7.10 16.50
CA THR A 58 -4.44 8.55 16.57
C THR A 58 -3.66 9.27 17.69
N SER A 59 -2.96 8.50 18.52
CA SER A 59 -2.08 8.99 19.58
C SER A 59 -1.02 7.94 19.93
N ALA A 60 -0.03 8.32 20.73
CA ALA A 60 0.98 7.37 21.21
C ALA A 60 0.40 6.24 22.10
N GLY A 61 -0.74 6.47 22.75
CA GLY A 61 -1.32 5.56 23.75
C GLY A 61 -2.61 4.86 23.35
N ALA A 62 -3.36 5.40 22.38
CA ALA A 62 -4.72 4.96 22.06
C ALA A 62 -5.11 5.23 20.59
N GLY A 63 -6.34 4.84 20.24
CA GLY A 63 -6.95 5.13 18.94
C GLY A 63 -6.45 4.24 17.82
N ASP A 64 -6.21 2.97 18.13
CA ASP A 64 -5.70 1.95 17.23
C ASP A 64 -6.64 1.76 16.03
N ALA A 65 -6.05 1.53 14.85
CA ALA A 65 -6.79 1.01 13.71
C ALA A 65 -7.39 -0.38 14.06
N PRO A 66 -8.49 -0.79 13.41
CA PRO A 66 -9.19 -2.03 13.76
C PRO A 66 -8.34 -3.29 13.62
N SER A 67 -7.28 -3.23 12.79
CA SER A 67 -6.30 -4.31 12.68
C SER A 67 -4.96 -3.79 12.16
N ILE A 68 -3.95 -4.65 12.21
CA ILE A 68 -2.65 -4.41 11.58
C ILE A 68 -2.72 -4.66 10.07
N VAL A 69 -1.79 -4.07 9.35
CA VAL A 69 -1.38 -4.50 8.00
C VAL A 69 0.09 -4.92 8.06
N ARG A 70 0.56 -5.68 7.08
CA ARG A 70 1.85 -6.37 7.19
C ARG A 70 2.59 -6.43 5.86
N MET A 71 3.92 -6.34 5.94
CA MET A 71 4.84 -6.73 4.87
C MET A 71 5.54 -8.03 5.29
N GLY A 72 5.42 -9.07 4.48
CA GLY A 72 6.01 -10.39 4.75
C GLY A 72 5.49 -11.44 3.76
N GLN A 73 5.78 -12.71 4.04
CA GLN A 73 5.49 -13.82 3.12
C GLN A 73 4.04 -13.79 2.58
N MET A 74 3.93 -13.82 1.25
CA MET A 74 2.68 -13.76 0.50
C MET A 74 2.67 -14.87 -0.56
N GLY A 75 2.35 -16.11 -0.16
CA GLY A 75 2.41 -17.30 -1.01
C GLY A 75 3.83 -17.80 -1.37
N THR A 76 4.79 -16.90 -1.58
CA THR A 76 6.21 -17.23 -1.79
C THR A 76 7.05 -16.80 -0.60
N ALA A 77 7.92 -17.70 -0.12
CA ALA A 77 8.85 -17.41 0.97
C ALA A 77 9.88 -16.36 0.57
N ILE A 78 10.24 -15.48 1.50
CA ILE A 78 11.25 -14.45 1.27
C ILE A 78 12.64 -15.10 1.29
N THR A 79 13.38 -14.95 0.20
CA THR A 79 14.82 -15.28 0.13
C THR A 79 15.65 -14.06 0.48
N TRP A 80 16.53 -14.22 1.48
CA TRP A 80 17.47 -13.19 1.92
C TRP A 80 18.85 -13.40 1.27
N PRO A 81 19.65 -12.35 1.04
CA PRO A 81 19.33 -10.95 1.31
C PRO A 81 18.24 -10.41 0.36
N VAL A 82 17.48 -9.44 0.86
CA VAL A 82 16.57 -8.64 0.04
C VAL A 82 17.23 -7.31 -0.29
N GLU A 83 16.81 -6.69 -1.37
CA GLU A 83 17.04 -5.28 -1.63
C GLU A 83 15.87 -4.47 -1.07
N TYR A 84 16.14 -3.34 -0.44
CA TYR A 84 15.11 -2.41 0.01
C TYR A 84 15.19 -1.08 -0.75
N MET A 85 14.03 -0.44 -0.90
CA MET A 85 13.83 0.88 -1.49
C MET A 85 12.84 1.62 -0.58
N PHE A 86 13.28 2.72 0.02
CA PHE A 86 12.47 3.58 0.87
C PHE A 86 12.29 4.93 0.20
N PHE A 87 11.04 5.36 0.09
CA PHE A 87 10.64 6.67 -0.42
C PHE A 87 10.00 7.42 0.73
N ILE A 88 10.69 8.44 1.24
CA ILE A 88 10.27 9.17 2.42
C ILE A 88 9.95 10.61 2.03
N PHE A 89 8.66 10.94 2.01
CA PHE A 89 8.15 12.29 1.82
C PHE A 89 7.72 12.90 3.16
N ASP A 90 7.29 14.16 3.14
CA ASP A 90 6.94 14.85 4.38
C ASP A 90 5.78 14.16 5.11
N ALA A 91 4.74 13.79 4.36
CA ALA A 91 3.51 13.19 4.85
C ALA A 91 3.23 11.77 4.31
N GLU A 92 4.06 11.23 3.42
CA GLU A 92 3.88 9.90 2.83
C GLU A 92 5.18 9.10 2.89
N VAL A 93 5.09 7.83 3.26
CA VAL A 93 6.24 6.94 3.42
C VAL A 93 5.93 5.61 2.74
N TYR A 94 6.86 5.16 1.90
CA TYR A 94 6.77 3.90 1.17
C TYR A 94 8.03 3.07 1.39
N CYS A 95 7.85 1.84 1.86
CA CYS A 95 8.92 0.84 1.98
C CYS A 95 8.61 -0.31 1.03
N VAL A 96 9.53 -0.59 0.12
CA VAL A 96 9.43 -1.69 -0.85
C VAL A 96 10.66 -2.57 -0.70
N ILE A 97 10.47 -3.89 -0.66
CA ILE A 97 11.55 -4.87 -0.72
C ILE A 97 11.45 -5.69 -2.01
N ARG A 98 12.59 -6.00 -2.61
CA ARG A 98 12.72 -6.94 -3.73
C ARG A 98 13.46 -8.20 -3.25
N PHE A 99 12.90 -9.36 -3.58
CA PHE A 99 13.46 -10.68 -3.24
C PHE A 99 13.22 -11.67 -4.35
N GLY A 100 13.93 -12.81 -4.32
CA GLY A 100 13.68 -13.91 -5.27
C GLY A 100 13.80 -13.50 -6.74
N VAL A 101 14.68 -12.54 -7.05
CA VAL A 101 14.87 -11.87 -8.35
C VAL A 101 13.76 -10.89 -8.73
N ASP A 102 12.49 -11.30 -8.74
CA ASP A 102 11.40 -10.53 -9.36
C ASP A 102 10.15 -10.37 -8.48
N PHE A 103 10.23 -10.72 -7.19
CA PHE A 103 9.15 -10.50 -6.23
C PHE A 103 9.34 -9.22 -5.43
N TYR A 104 8.22 -8.55 -5.17
CA TYR A 104 8.15 -7.27 -4.48
C TYR A 104 7.13 -7.36 -3.36
N LEU A 105 7.47 -6.87 -2.18
CA LEU A 105 6.55 -6.66 -1.07
C LEU A 105 6.71 -5.24 -0.59
N TRP A 106 5.66 -4.69 0.01
CA TRP A 106 5.68 -3.29 0.42
C TRP A 106 4.79 -3.03 1.65
N CYS A 107 5.13 -1.96 2.36
CA CYS A 107 4.25 -1.29 3.31
C CYS A 107 4.37 0.22 3.13
N ALA A 108 3.30 0.93 3.45
CA ALA A 108 3.24 2.38 3.32
C ALA A 108 2.30 2.98 4.35
N PHE A 109 2.55 4.24 4.68
CA PHE A 109 1.69 5.03 5.57
C PHE A 109 1.85 6.50 5.27
N GLY A 110 0.89 7.30 5.72
CA GLY A 110 0.96 8.73 5.55
C GLY A 110 -0.26 9.46 6.07
N GLN A 111 -0.37 10.74 5.71
CA GLN A 111 -1.50 11.59 6.01
C GLN A 111 -2.15 12.06 4.71
N SER A 112 -3.47 11.97 4.65
CA SER A 112 -4.27 12.43 3.52
C SER A 112 -4.23 13.96 3.37
N THR A 113 -4.14 14.43 2.14
CA THR A 113 -4.25 15.85 1.76
C THR A 113 -5.69 16.33 1.59
N VAL A 114 -6.67 15.44 1.71
CA VAL A 114 -8.09 15.79 1.57
C VAL A 114 -8.51 16.75 2.69
N ALA A 115 -8.86 17.97 2.32
CA ALA A 115 -9.31 18.98 3.26
C ALA A 115 -10.67 18.62 3.91
N GLY A 116 -10.85 19.04 5.16
CA GLY A 116 -12.12 18.93 5.88
C GLY A 116 -12.45 17.53 6.41
N LEU A 117 -11.48 16.61 6.45
CA LEU A 117 -11.66 15.34 7.17
C LEU A 117 -11.78 15.61 8.68
N PRO A 118 -12.80 15.06 9.36
CA PRO A 118 -12.93 15.19 10.82
C PRO A 118 -11.95 14.30 11.60
N GLY A 119 -11.23 13.39 10.92
CA GLY A 119 -10.20 12.54 11.49
C GLY A 119 -8.80 13.11 11.28
N THR A 120 -7.79 12.38 11.73
CA THR A 120 -6.38 12.75 11.54
C THR A 120 -5.94 12.71 10.07
N GLY A 121 -6.69 12.01 9.21
CA GLY A 121 -6.31 11.76 7.82
C GLY A 121 -5.22 10.71 7.66
N MET A 122 -4.72 10.12 8.76
CA MET A 122 -3.70 9.10 8.71
C MET A 122 -4.21 7.86 7.97
N TRP A 123 -3.37 7.30 7.12
CA TRP A 123 -3.61 6.04 6.44
C TRP A 123 -2.41 5.12 6.58
N VAL A 124 -2.67 3.82 6.47
CA VAL A 124 -1.66 2.76 6.54
C VAL A 124 -2.09 1.64 5.61
N ALA A 125 -1.16 1.08 4.85
CA ALA A 125 -1.41 0.01 3.89
C ALA A 125 -0.19 -0.89 3.72
N ALA A 126 -0.38 -2.14 3.31
CA ALA A 126 0.72 -3.03 2.98
C ALA A 126 0.26 -4.14 2.02
N SER A 127 1.19 -4.95 1.52
CA SER A 127 0.84 -6.05 0.62
C SER A 127 -0.09 -7.11 1.24
N VAL A 128 -0.10 -7.22 2.57
CA VAL A 128 -0.76 -8.31 3.30
C VAL A 128 -1.57 -7.80 4.50
N HIS A 129 -2.78 -8.33 4.69
CA HIS A 129 -3.63 -8.07 5.87
C HIS A 129 -3.25 -8.93 7.08
N ALA A 130 -3.99 -8.86 8.20
CA ALA A 130 -3.65 -9.57 9.45
C ALA A 130 -3.96 -11.09 9.48
N LEU A 131 -4.84 -11.58 8.60
CA LEU A 131 -5.30 -12.99 8.62
C LEU A 131 -4.25 -13.98 8.08
N ALA A 132 -4.51 -15.28 8.27
CA ALA A 132 -3.78 -16.34 7.58
C ALA A 132 -4.32 -16.55 6.16
N GLY A 133 -3.49 -17.06 5.25
CA GLY A 133 -3.90 -17.41 3.89
C GLY A 133 -3.70 -16.30 2.85
N ASN A 134 -2.57 -15.60 2.91
CA ASN A 134 -2.34 -14.35 2.17
C ASN A 134 -1.91 -14.52 0.71
N ASP A 135 -2.27 -15.59 0.01
CA ASP A 135 -1.81 -15.75 -1.37
C ASP A 135 -2.31 -14.58 -2.26
N PRO A 136 -1.49 -14.07 -3.20
CA PRO A 136 -1.84 -12.87 -3.94
C PRO A 136 -3.02 -13.14 -4.88
N ALA A 137 -4.03 -12.28 -4.85
CA ALA A 137 -5.12 -12.26 -5.81
C ALA A 137 -5.60 -10.81 -6.04
N MET A 138 -5.59 -10.38 -7.30
CA MET A 138 -6.18 -9.12 -7.75
C MET A 138 -6.37 -9.13 -9.26
N GLN A 139 -7.34 -8.33 -9.72
CA GLN A 139 -7.69 -8.16 -11.12
C GLN A 139 -7.90 -6.67 -11.42
N PRO A 140 -7.91 -6.23 -12.71
CA PRO A 140 -8.04 -4.81 -13.06
C PRO A 140 -9.33 -4.16 -12.55
N THR A 141 -10.35 -4.97 -12.25
CA THR A 141 -11.69 -4.52 -11.87
C THR A 141 -12.00 -4.69 -10.37
N GLY A 142 -11.11 -5.29 -9.58
CA GLY A 142 -11.40 -5.60 -8.17
C GLY A 142 -10.30 -6.36 -7.45
N GLY A 143 -10.50 -6.56 -6.14
CA GLY A 143 -9.66 -7.43 -5.32
C GLY A 143 -9.99 -8.93 -5.50
N PRO A 144 -9.56 -9.77 -4.53
CA PRO A 144 -9.89 -11.19 -4.51
C PRO A 144 -11.41 -11.44 -4.52
N ALA A 145 -11.89 -12.30 -5.42
CA ALA A 145 -13.32 -12.62 -5.53
C ALA A 145 -13.69 -13.94 -4.84
N ALA A 146 -12.77 -14.92 -4.87
CA ALA A 146 -13.05 -16.27 -4.38
C ALA A 146 -12.90 -16.43 -2.86
N SER A 147 -12.13 -15.56 -2.20
CA SER A 147 -11.97 -15.56 -0.74
C SER A 147 -11.43 -14.21 -0.28
N PHE A 148 -11.95 -13.71 0.84
CA PHE A 148 -11.43 -12.52 1.49
C PHE A 148 -10.12 -12.77 2.26
N PHE A 149 -9.73 -14.04 2.47
CA PHE A 149 -8.47 -14.40 3.10
C PHE A 149 -7.25 -14.19 2.20
N TYR A 150 -7.45 -14.13 0.88
CA TYR A 150 -6.36 -13.93 -0.08
C TYR A 150 -5.79 -12.51 0.04
N GLY A 151 -4.48 -12.37 -0.17
CA GLY A 151 -3.78 -11.10 -0.16
C GLY A 151 -4.19 -10.23 -1.35
N CYS A 152 -4.36 -8.93 -1.12
CA CYS A 152 -4.60 -7.95 -2.18
C CYS A 152 -3.46 -6.93 -2.13
N PRO A 153 -2.39 -7.11 -2.93
CA PRO A 153 -1.19 -6.30 -2.79
C PRO A 153 -1.30 -4.91 -3.45
N GLY A 154 -2.45 -4.56 -4.04
CA GLY A 154 -2.69 -3.22 -4.56
C GLY A 154 -3.11 -2.27 -3.43
N ILE A 155 -2.38 -1.19 -3.22
CA ILE A 155 -2.77 -0.16 -2.25
C ILE A 155 -4.19 0.34 -2.57
N PHE A 156 -5.07 0.41 -1.57
CA PHE A 156 -6.49 0.79 -1.72
C PHE A 156 -7.28 0.02 -2.80
N TRP A 157 -6.86 -1.19 -3.14
CA TRP A 157 -7.45 -1.95 -4.25
C TRP A 157 -8.61 -2.83 -3.81
N ARG A 158 -8.50 -3.45 -2.62
CA ARG A 158 -9.51 -4.35 -2.07
C ARG A 158 -10.87 -3.67 -1.95
N ASP A 159 -11.89 -4.30 -2.52
CA ASP A 159 -13.28 -3.85 -2.54
C ASP A 159 -14.23 -4.84 -1.85
N ASN A 160 -13.68 -5.84 -1.17
CA ASN A 160 -14.42 -6.85 -0.41
C ASN A 160 -13.60 -7.42 0.75
N VAL A 161 -14.21 -7.52 1.93
CA VAL A 161 -13.61 -8.09 3.16
C VAL A 161 -14.44 -9.22 3.78
N GLY A 162 -15.52 -9.66 3.12
CA GLY A 162 -16.36 -10.76 3.61
C GLY A 162 -16.95 -10.56 5.02
N GLY A 163 -17.19 -9.30 5.42
CA GLY A 163 -17.65 -8.96 6.77
C GLY A 163 -16.58 -8.99 7.87
N ASN A 164 -15.34 -9.41 7.55
CA ASN A 164 -14.24 -9.47 8.51
C ASN A 164 -13.33 -8.24 8.39
N ALA A 165 -13.43 -7.34 9.37
CA ALA A 165 -12.59 -6.16 9.44
C ALA A 165 -11.09 -6.44 9.33
N THR A 166 -10.61 -7.54 9.88
CA THR A 166 -9.17 -7.86 9.90
C THR A 166 -8.61 -8.32 8.54
N ALA A 167 -9.48 -8.52 7.54
CA ALA A 167 -9.12 -8.86 6.16
C ALA A 167 -8.72 -7.64 5.30
N ASN A 168 -8.70 -6.43 5.87
CA ASN A 168 -8.23 -5.25 5.16
C ASN A 168 -6.70 -5.16 5.16
N ASP A 169 -6.13 -4.89 3.99
CA ASP A 169 -4.73 -4.56 3.74
C ASP A 169 -4.45 -3.06 3.84
N TYR A 170 -5.47 -2.25 4.18
CA TYR A 170 -5.32 -0.82 4.44
C TYR A 170 -6.35 -0.27 5.43
N TRP A 171 -6.01 0.85 6.06
CA TRP A 171 -6.86 1.60 6.99
C TRP A 171 -6.73 3.10 6.78
N VAL A 172 -7.82 3.86 6.97
CA VAL A 172 -7.83 5.32 6.85
C VAL A 172 -8.63 5.94 7.97
N HIS A 173 -7.98 6.75 8.81
CA HIS A 173 -8.61 7.52 9.87
C HIS A 173 -9.25 8.81 9.34
N SER A 174 -10.35 8.64 8.60
CA SER A 174 -11.14 9.76 8.07
C SER A 174 -12.07 10.37 9.12
N ASN A 175 -12.51 9.55 10.09
CA ASN A 175 -13.55 9.84 11.08
C ASN A 175 -14.88 10.38 10.52
N LEU A 176 -15.11 10.25 9.22
CA LEU A 176 -16.38 10.61 8.60
C LEU A 176 -17.49 9.77 9.24
N ASP A 177 -18.60 10.44 9.55
CA ASP A 177 -19.75 9.84 10.25
C ASP A 177 -19.41 9.23 11.63
N GLY A 178 -18.32 9.68 12.27
CA GLY A 178 -17.90 9.20 13.60
C GLY A 178 -17.32 7.78 13.61
N GLN A 179 -16.90 7.26 12.45
CA GLN A 179 -16.48 5.86 12.30
C GLN A 179 -14.95 5.65 12.37
N GLY A 180 -14.18 6.66 12.75
CA GLY A 180 -12.72 6.59 12.88
C GLY A 180 -12.00 6.06 11.63
N TRP A 181 -11.39 4.89 11.76
CA TRP A 181 -10.51 4.23 10.78
C TRP A 181 -11.22 3.50 9.63
N TRP A 182 -12.55 3.59 9.55
CA TRP A 182 -13.35 2.71 8.71
C TRP A 182 -13.69 3.29 7.33
N SER A 183 -13.53 2.48 6.27
CA SER A 183 -13.79 2.85 4.87
C SER A 183 -15.14 2.35 4.31
N GLY A 184 -15.82 1.40 4.96
CA GLY A 184 -17.18 0.98 4.60
C GLY A 184 -18.26 1.96 5.12
N GLN A 185 -19.52 1.69 4.77
CA GLN A 185 -20.67 2.49 5.21
C GLN A 185 -20.97 2.35 6.71
N SER A 186 -20.74 1.15 7.23
CA SER A 186 -20.87 0.78 8.64
C SER A 186 -19.75 -0.19 8.98
N LEU A 187 -19.46 -0.40 10.26
CA LEU A 187 -18.45 -1.36 10.70
C LEU A 187 -18.73 -2.75 10.09
N GLY A 188 -17.72 -3.34 9.46
CA GLY A 188 -17.83 -4.62 8.73
C GLY A 188 -18.33 -4.52 7.28
N ALA A 189 -18.89 -3.39 6.85
CA ALA A 189 -19.30 -3.20 5.46
C ALA A 189 -18.08 -3.17 4.51
N PRO A 190 -18.22 -3.66 3.27
CA PRO A 190 -17.11 -3.72 2.35
C PRO A 190 -16.55 -2.33 2.03
N PRO A 191 -15.22 -2.21 1.89
CA PRO A 191 -14.61 -1.01 1.36
C PRO A 191 -15.02 -0.73 -0.09
N VAL A 192 -14.78 0.50 -0.54
CA VAL A 192 -14.99 0.90 -1.94
C VAL A 192 -13.91 0.29 -2.85
N GLY A 193 -12.67 0.22 -2.37
CA GLY A 193 -11.51 -0.28 -3.12
C GLY A 193 -11.27 0.45 -4.44
N ILE A 194 -10.80 -0.30 -5.44
CA ILE A 194 -10.43 0.19 -6.77
C ILE A 194 -11.62 0.69 -7.61
N ARG A 195 -12.88 0.39 -7.22
CA ARG A 195 -14.07 0.58 -8.07
C ARG A 195 -14.18 1.96 -8.75
N PRO A 196 -13.86 3.10 -8.11
CA PRO A 196 -13.95 4.41 -8.74
C PRO A 196 -12.90 4.66 -9.84
N ALA A 197 -11.81 3.89 -9.85
CA ALA A 197 -10.81 3.94 -10.92
C ALA A 197 -11.12 2.99 -12.07
N VAL A 198 -12.04 2.02 -11.91
CA VAL A 198 -12.43 1.09 -12.97
C VAL A 198 -13.23 1.84 -14.04
N PRO A 199 -12.95 1.66 -15.35
CA PRO A 199 -12.08 0.66 -15.97
C PRO A 199 -10.64 1.12 -16.29
N LEU A 200 -10.21 2.27 -15.77
CA LEU A 200 -8.98 2.94 -16.21
C LEU A 200 -7.72 2.05 -16.15
N PRO A 201 -7.42 1.28 -15.08
CA PRO A 201 -6.27 0.37 -15.07
C PRO A 201 -6.32 -0.71 -16.17
N GLY A 202 -7.53 -1.12 -16.59
CA GLY A 202 -7.72 -2.10 -17.67
C GLY A 202 -7.35 -1.55 -19.05
N LEU A 203 -7.50 -0.23 -19.23
CA LEU A 203 -7.25 0.48 -20.49
C LEU A 203 -5.77 0.83 -20.73
N LEU A 204 -4.88 0.54 -19.78
CA LEU A 204 -3.44 0.83 -19.89
C LEU A 204 -2.62 -0.42 -20.23
N PRO A 205 -1.58 -0.34 -21.06
CA PRO A 205 -1.20 0.83 -21.86
C PRO A 205 -2.24 1.14 -22.94
N ASN A 206 -2.25 2.39 -23.41
CA ASN A 206 -3.11 2.79 -24.51
C ASN A 206 -2.71 2.00 -25.78
N ASN A 207 -3.68 1.32 -26.40
CA ASN A 207 -3.46 0.48 -27.58
C ASN A 207 -2.86 1.23 -28.79
N TRP A 208 -3.05 2.55 -28.88
CA TRP A 208 -2.58 3.34 -30.01
C TRP A 208 -1.08 3.68 -29.93
N ASN A 209 -0.58 4.02 -28.74
CA ASN A 209 0.80 4.47 -28.55
C ASN A 209 1.62 3.62 -27.55
N SER A 210 1.03 2.57 -27.01
CA SER A 210 1.65 1.69 -26.00
C SER A 210 2.09 2.41 -24.72
N GLU A 211 1.55 3.59 -24.45
CA GLU A 211 1.90 4.37 -23.27
C GLU A 211 0.96 4.04 -22.10
N ALA A 212 1.53 3.73 -20.94
CA ALA A 212 0.77 3.60 -19.70
C ALA A 212 0.93 4.90 -18.90
N VAL A 213 -0.18 5.64 -18.77
CA VAL A 213 -0.21 6.87 -17.95
C VAL A 213 -0.22 6.53 -16.46
N LEU A 214 0.06 7.55 -15.65
CA LEU A 214 -0.01 7.48 -14.20
C LEU A 214 -1.39 7.94 -13.71
N LEU A 215 -2.18 7.02 -13.16
CA LEU A 215 -3.52 7.32 -12.63
C LEU A 215 -3.41 7.71 -11.14
N PRO A 216 -4.20 8.68 -10.66
CA PRO A 216 -4.26 9.01 -9.24
C PRO A 216 -4.63 7.79 -8.38
N ILE A 217 -4.01 7.68 -7.20
CA ILE A 217 -4.38 6.71 -6.17
C ILE A 217 -5.22 7.41 -5.13
N ARG A 218 -6.48 6.99 -4.99
CA ARG A 218 -7.44 7.56 -4.05
C ARG A 218 -8.13 6.49 -3.25
N ALA A 219 -8.38 6.79 -1.98
CA ALA A 219 -9.25 5.99 -1.13
C ALA A 219 -10.59 6.70 -0.93
N TYR A 220 -11.65 5.91 -0.79
CA TYR A 220 -13.01 6.40 -0.66
C TYR A 220 -13.71 5.73 0.52
N LYS A 221 -14.66 6.47 1.09
CA LYS A 221 -15.62 5.96 2.06
C LYS A 221 -17.02 5.95 1.48
N VAL A 222 -17.76 4.86 1.72
CA VAL A 222 -19.21 4.83 1.44
C VAL A 222 -19.96 5.68 2.46
N ARG A 223 -20.82 6.57 1.98
CA ARG A 223 -21.70 7.45 2.77
C ARG A 223 -23.16 7.03 2.58
N PRO A 224 -24.08 7.48 3.47
CA PRO A 224 -25.51 7.28 3.28
C PRO A 224 -26.00 7.67 1.88
N SER A 225 -27.08 7.02 1.43
CA SER A 225 -27.65 7.20 0.08
C SER A 225 -26.69 6.83 -1.06
N ASN A 226 -25.85 5.82 -0.86
CA ASN A 226 -24.91 5.27 -1.86
C ASN A 226 -23.96 6.32 -2.46
N ARG A 227 -23.56 7.30 -1.66
CA ARG A 227 -22.58 8.32 -2.06
C ARG A 227 -21.18 7.89 -1.66
N LEU A 228 -20.18 8.49 -2.30
CA LEU A 228 -18.78 8.29 -1.97
C LEU A 228 -18.16 9.61 -1.54
N SER A 229 -17.34 9.58 -0.49
CA SER A 229 -16.44 10.69 -0.14
C SER A 229 -15.00 10.25 -0.33
N ILE A 230 -14.18 11.09 -0.96
CA ILE A 230 -12.73 10.87 -1.03
C ILE A 230 -12.19 11.04 0.39
N THR A 231 -11.36 10.10 0.83
CA THR A 231 -10.70 10.13 2.15
C THR A 231 -9.18 10.17 2.05
N VAL A 232 -8.61 9.76 0.90
CA VAL A 232 -7.18 9.88 0.60
C VAL A 232 -7.03 10.26 -0.87
N ASP A 233 -6.12 11.18 -1.16
CA ASP A 233 -5.56 11.44 -2.49
C ASP A 233 -4.04 11.44 -2.33
N LEU A 234 -3.36 10.40 -2.86
CA LEU A 234 -1.91 10.28 -2.69
C LEU A 234 -1.19 11.26 -3.59
N GLU A 235 -0.19 11.96 -3.07
CA GLU A 235 0.60 12.92 -3.84
C GLU A 235 1.74 12.23 -4.58
N HIS A 236 2.37 11.22 -3.95
CA HIS A 236 3.64 10.65 -4.42
C HIS A 236 3.53 9.20 -4.92
N ALA A 237 2.32 8.68 -5.12
CA ALA A 237 2.10 7.36 -5.73
C ALA A 237 0.94 7.36 -6.73
N ARG A 238 1.09 6.61 -7.82
CA ARG A 238 0.14 6.53 -8.94
C ARG A 238 -0.09 5.10 -9.38
N TYR A 239 -1.31 4.70 -9.72
CA TYR A 239 -1.54 3.41 -10.37
C TYR A 239 -1.01 3.46 -11.79
N THR A 240 -0.46 2.35 -12.26
CA THR A 240 -0.12 2.19 -13.66
C THR A 240 -0.10 0.71 -14.03
N ARG A 241 0.21 0.43 -15.29
CA ARG A 241 0.43 -0.92 -15.79
C ARG A 241 1.89 -1.06 -16.20
N VAL A 242 2.54 -2.09 -15.70
CA VAL A 242 3.98 -2.32 -15.89
C VAL A 242 4.29 -3.11 -17.17
N ASP A 243 3.36 -3.18 -18.13
CA ASP A 243 3.46 -3.96 -19.37
C ASP A 243 4.80 -3.71 -20.06
N ASN A 244 5.09 -2.44 -20.33
CA ASN A 244 6.22 -1.99 -21.14
C ASN A 244 7.41 -1.48 -20.32
N TYR A 245 7.30 -1.51 -18.98
CA TYR A 245 8.36 -1.04 -18.09
C TYR A 245 9.07 -2.22 -17.42
N ALA A 246 10.38 -2.12 -17.26
CA ALA A 246 11.12 -3.01 -16.38
C ALA A 246 10.75 -2.71 -14.91
N PRO A 247 10.56 -3.72 -14.04
CA PRO A 247 10.40 -3.48 -12.61
C PRO A 247 11.59 -2.68 -12.03
N GLY A 248 11.31 -1.53 -11.42
CA GLY A 248 12.31 -0.58 -10.91
C GLY A 248 12.75 0.49 -11.92
N GLU A 249 12.21 0.49 -13.13
CA GLU A 249 12.51 1.52 -14.14
C GLU A 249 12.05 2.90 -13.66
N VAL A 250 12.92 3.90 -13.84
CA VAL A 250 12.61 5.30 -13.53
C VAL A 250 12.21 6.01 -14.82
N ILE A 251 10.98 6.50 -14.86
CA ILE A 251 10.43 7.27 -15.98
C ILE A 251 10.36 8.76 -15.61
N GLN A 252 10.47 9.61 -16.62
CA GLN A 252 10.34 11.07 -16.48
C GLN A 252 8.98 11.51 -17.03
N ILE A 253 8.20 12.24 -16.23
CA ILE A 253 6.96 12.88 -16.66
C ILE A 253 7.00 14.34 -16.22
N GLY A 254 7.12 15.26 -17.18
CA GLY A 254 7.35 16.66 -16.89
C GLY A 254 8.66 16.86 -16.10
N GLY A 255 8.61 17.56 -14.98
CA GLY A 255 9.75 17.77 -14.08
C GLY A 255 10.01 16.62 -13.11
N ASP A 256 9.10 15.65 -13.01
CA ASP A 256 9.14 14.60 -11.99
C ASP A 256 9.67 13.28 -12.53
N ARG A 257 10.39 12.55 -11.66
CA ARG A 257 10.79 11.16 -11.87
C ARG A 257 9.90 10.23 -11.07
N TRP A 258 9.61 9.06 -11.64
CA TRP A 258 8.75 8.05 -11.04
C TRP A 258 9.37 6.67 -11.22
N MET A 259 9.56 5.94 -10.13
CA MET A 259 10.00 4.55 -10.17
C MET A 259 8.78 3.63 -10.32
N VAL A 260 8.76 2.83 -11.38
CA VAL A 260 7.65 1.93 -11.72
C VAL A 260 7.89 0.54 -11.11
N LEU A 261 6.94 0.06 -10.32
CA LEU A 261 7.05 -1.17 -9.54
C LEU A 261 5.81 -2.06 -9.76
N PRO A 262 5.93 -3.39 -9.84
CA PRO A 262 4.78 -4.27 -9.74
C PRO A 262 4.25 -4.28 -8.30
N PHE A 263 2.97 -4.61 -8.10
CA PHE A 263 2.44 -4.77 -6.75
C PHE A 263 2.97 -6.02 -6.03
N TYR A 264 3.30 -7.08 -6.79
CA TYR A 264 3.93 -8.28 -6.26
C TYR A 264 4.98 -8.86 -7.21
N ARG A 265 4.54 -9.40 -8.35
CA ARG A 265 5.44 -9.95 -9.37
C ARG A 265 4.83 -9.69 -10.73
N LYS A 266 5.67 -9.24 -11.67
CA LYS A 266 5.26 -8.99 -13.06
C LYS A 266 5.07 -10.33 -13.78
N ASN A 267 3.95 -10.48 -14.47
CA ASN A 267 3.71 -11.58 -15.41
C ASN A 267 2.97 -11.07 -16.66
N SER A 268 3.71 -10.88 -17.76
CA SER A 268 3.14 -10.39 -19.01
C SER A 268 2.24 -11.41 -19.72
N ALA A 269 2.42 -12.72 -19.47
CA ALA A 269 1.58 -13.77 -20.06
C ALA A 269 0.19 -13.83 -19.40
N ALA A 270 0.08 -13.41 -18.15
CA ALA A 270 -1.17 -13.30 -17.40
C ALA A 270 -1.38 -11.85 -16.95
N ARG A 271 -1.48 -10.96 -17.94
CA ARG A 271 -1.47 -9.49 -17.80
C ARG A 271 -2.46 -8.95 -16.75
N ASP A 272 -3.64 -9.54 -16.66
CA ASP A 272 -4.73 -9.09 -15.78
C ASP A 272 -4.68 -9.71 -14.37
N GLY A 273 -3.57 -10.36 -13.99
CA GLY A 273 -3.46 -11.00 -12.69
C GLY A 273 -4.45 -12.16 -12.58
N SER A 274 -5.09 -12.29 -11.41
CA SER A 274 -6.01 -13.38 -11.11
C SER A 274 -6.91 -13.04 -9.93
N SER A 275 -8.19 -13.36 -10.03
CA SER A 275 -9.16 -13.22 -8.93
C SER A 275 -9.08 -14.34 -7.88
N VAL A 276 -8.28 -15.37 -8.17
CA VAL A 276 -7.89 -16.48 -7.29
C VAL A 276 -6.37 -16.45 -7.06
N PRO A 277 -5.83 -17.17 -6.05
CA PRO A 277 -4.40 -17.20 -5.77
C PRO A 277 -3.55 -17.45 -7.01
N ALA A 278 -2.64 -16.52 -7.30
CA ALA A 278 -1.62 -16.65 -8.31
C ALA A 278 -0.31 -16.05 -7.80
N PRO A 279 0.87 -16.59 -8.16
CA PRO A 279 2.15 -16.08 -7.69
C PRO A 279 2.59 -14.78 -8.38
N HIS A 280 1.64 -13.94 -8.82
CA HIS A 280 1.87 -12.68 -9.53
C HIS A 280 0.64 -11.78 -9.50
N THR A 281 0.83 -10.50 -9.85
CA THR A 281 -0.25 -9.51 -10.03
C THR A 281 -0.45 -9.15 -11.50
N GLY A 282 0.09 -9.96 -12.41
CA GLY A 282 0.06 -9.70 -13.85
C GLY A 282 0.95 -8.49 -14.15
N THR A 283 0.40 -7.49 -14.83
CA THR A 283 1.08 -6.21 -15.05
C THR A 283 0.50 -5.08 -14.20
N LEU A 284 -0.32 -5.39 -13.20
CA LEU A 284 -0.83 -4.40 -12.25
C LEU A 284 0.31 -3.93 -11.34
N GLY A 285 0.47 -2.62 -11.25
CA GLY A 285 1.50 -2.00 -10.45
C GLY A 285 1.20 -0.53 -10.18
N TRP A 286 2.25 0.15 -9.77
CA TRP A 286 2.22 1.54 -9.33
C TRP A 286 3.56 2.20 -9.64
N ALA A 287 3.55 3.53 -9.62
CA ALA A 287 4.73 4.34 -9.73
C ALA A 287 4.82 5.21 -8.48
N VAL A 288 5.98 5.24 -7.84
CA VAL A 288 6.27 6.08 -6.67
C VAL A 288 7.24 7.17 -7.11
N ARG A 289 6.99 8.42 -6.71
CA ARG A 289 7.87 9.55 -7.08
C ARG A 289 9.29 9.25 -6.61
N TYR A 290 10.29 9.59 -7.41
CA TYR A 290 11.69 9.22 -7.18
C TYR A 290 12.58 10.46 -7.04
N GLU A 291 13.20 10.61 -5.86
CA GLU A 291 14.10 11.71 -5.52
C GLU A 291 15.57 11.25 -5.33
N GLY A 292 15.89 10.00 -5.70
CA GLY A 292 17.26 9.47 -5.61
C GLY A 292 18.19 10.06 -6.68
N PRO A 293 19.51 9.75 -6.65
CA PRO A 293 20.44 10.16 -7.70
C PRO A 293 19.95 9.70 -9.09
#